data_AF-A0A7M4DI11-F1
#
_entry.id   AF-A0A7M4DI11-F1
#
_cell.length_a   1.000
_cell.length_b   1.000
_cell.length_c   1.000
_cell.angle_alpha   90.00
_cell.angle_beta   90.00
_cell.angle_gamma   90.00
#
_symmetry.space_group_name_H-M   'P 1'
#
loop_
_entity.id
_entity.type
_entity.pdbx_description
1 polymer ?
#
loop_
_entity_poly.entity_id
_entity_poly.type
_entity_poly.pdbx_seq_one_letter_code
_entity_poly.pdbx_strand_id
1 'polypeptide(L)'
;MQVEQPWQHGRIESSADGHYFQHEDGTPFFWQADTVWLLLTRLSLDEAEEYFADRHAKGFNVAQVMVIHSPSSATQAGRLPFIDEDLTRPDTRPADLPAGLAGVSFWDHLDDVLELAARWGIYLALVPIWGSNLAHGDHSDESVATYGTWLARRYRRHPNIVWLNGGDLHGSARMPAWQRLGAALRKNDPTSPITFHPFGRCQSSTWFHTEHWLDFNMFQSGHRDYEQVWNDDPATWKGPDNWRYVEHDYQRYPARPTVDGEPCYEAIPRGLHDPVHGYWGHDDSRRFAYWAVFAGAAGHTYGHNAVIQVHKPEYPPAYGVTMDWREGLAAPGSQDLQHLKDLVLAYPYVERVPDQTVIVGDPGAREDRLVVTRGARFLFAYRFTGRPYELRGDVLAGDELRMRWMDPITGAFVGETVLANKGNLRFTPPVGVNGNTDMVLVLDVPES
;
A
#
# COMPACT_ATOMS: atom_id res chain seq x y z
N MET A 1 -1.74 7.65 26.64
CA MET A 1 -2.62 8.46 25.76
C MET A 1 -3.52 7.49 25.02
N GLN A 2 -4.79 7.84 24.82
CA GLN A 2 -5.70 6.99 24.04
C GLN A 2 -5.29 7.08 22.57
N VAL A 3 -5.05 5.94 21.91
CA VAL A 3 -4.76 5.90 20.47
C VAL A 3 -6.00 6.39 19.72
N GLU A 4 -5.80 7.33 18.81
CA GLU A 4 -6.86 7.81 17.92
C GLU A 4 -7.27 6.70 16.95
N GLN A 5 -8.57 6.52 16.81
CA GLN A 5 -9.16 5.53 15.92
C GLN A 5 -9.72 6.25 14.69
N PRO A 6 -9.16 6.06 13.48
CA PRO A 6 -9.53 6.88 12.32
C PRO A 6 -11.03 6.84 11.97
N TRP A 7 -11.70 5.71 12.19
CA TRP A 7 -13.15 5.56 11.95
C TRP A 7 -14.03 6.41 12.88
N GLN A 8 -13.48 7.11 13.88
CA GLN A 8 -14.22 8.14 14.63
C GLN A 8 -14.61 9.33 13.74
N HIS A 9 -13.91 9.54 12.62
CA HIS A 9 -14.25 10.51 11.57
C HIS A 9 -15.30 9.98 10.57
N GLY A 10 -15.78 8.76 10.77
CA GLY A 10 -16.66 8.05 9.84
C GLY A 10 -15.91 7.11 8.89
N ARG A 11 -16.65 6.53 7.96
CA ARG A 11 -16.10 5.54 7.00
C ARG A 11 -15.16 6.20 5.99
N ILE A 12 -14.24 5.40 5.44
CA ILE A 12 -13.40 5.84 4.31
C ILE A 12 -14.27 5.92 3.06
N GLU A 13 -14.19 7.05 2.36
CA GLU A 13 -14.81 7.29 1.07
C GLU A 13 -13.83 7.98 0.11
N SER A 14 -14.21 8.06 -1.17
CA SER A 14 -13.45 8.86 -2.14
C SER A 14 -13.70 10.35 -1.90
N SER A 15 -12.66 11.17 -2.06
CA SER A 15 -12.77 12.62 -2.06
C SER A 15 -13.69 13.12 -3.19
N ALA A 16 -14.12 14.38 -3.10
CA ALA A 16 -15.06 14.97 -4.07
C ALA A 16 -14.56 14.96 -5.52
N ASP A 17 -13.25 15.03 -5.74
CA ASP A 17 -12.61 14.91 -7.06
C ASP A 17 -12.37 13.45 -7.50
N GLY A 18 -12.58 12.49 -6.60
CA GLY A 18 -12.48 11.07 -6.84
C GLY A 18 -11.06 10.52 -6.85
N HIS A 19 -10.02 11.28 -6.52
CA HIS A 19 -8.62 10.83 -6.61
C HIS A 19 -7.99 10.42 -5.28
N TYR A 20 -8.56 10.85 -4.16
CA TYR A 20 -8.00 10.63 -2.83
C TYR A 20 -9.02 9.99 -1.88
N PHE A 21 -8.58 9.62 -0.69
CA PHE A 21 -9.46 9.15 0.37
C PHE A 21 -9.71 10.23 1.42
N GLN A 22 -10.92 10.23 1.94
CA GLN A 22 -11.31 11.01 3.11
C GLN A 22 -12.24 10.18 3.99
N HIS A 23 -12.47 10.64 5.21
CA HIS A 23 -13.55 10.17 6.04
C HIS A 23 -14.85 10.94 5.74
N GLU A 24 -16.00 10.42 6.19
CA GLU A 24 -17.33 11.02 5.97
C GLU A 24 -17.45 12.48 6.48
N ASP A 25 -16.65 12.88 7.47
CA ASP A 25 -16.59 14.26 7.97
C ASP A 25 -15.66 15.20 7.16
N GLY A 26 -15.01 14.67 6.12
CA GLY A 26 -14.05 15.38 5.26
C GLY A 26 -12.60 15.30 5.73
N THR A 27 -12.30 14.63 6.85
CA THR A 27 -10.92 14.43 7.32
C THR A 27 -10.11 13.60 6.32
N PRO A 28 -8.94 14.08 5.86
CA PRO A 28 -8.08 13.32 4.94
C PRO A 28 -7.71 11.93 5.47
N PHE A 29 -7.73 10.93 4.59
CA PHE A 29 -7.17 9.61 4.87
C PHE A 29 -6.01 9.30 3.93
N PHE A 30 -4.78 9.52 4.37
CA PHE A 30 -3.61 9.04 3.62
C PHE A 30 -3.40 7.55 3.87
N TRP A 31 -3.43 6.73 2.82
CA TRP A 31 -3.16 5.29 2.92
C TRP A 31 -1.67 5.06 3.21
N GLN A 32 -1.30 4.76 4.46
CA GLN A 32 0.05 4.36 4.85
C GLN A 32 -0.01 2.91 5.33
N ALA A 33 0.18 1.99 4.40
CA ALA A 33 0.04 0.57 4.69
C ALA A 33 1.37 -0.15 4.86
N ASP A 34 1.38 -1.18 5.69
CA ASP A 34 2.42 -2.20 5.73
C ASP A 34 1.87 -3.55 5.27
N THR A 35 2.77 -4.47 4.90
CA THR A 35 2.42 -5.81 4.42
C THR A 35 2.90 -6.89 5.38
N VAL A 36 1.95 -7.65 5.92
CA VAL A 36 2.21 -8.76 6.86
C VAL A 36 1.35 -9.97 6.47
N TRP A 37 1.59 -10.47 5.25
CA TRP A 37 0.70 -11.43 4.61
C TRP A 37 0.36 -12.65 5.46
N LEU A 38 1.34 -13.20 6.19
CA LEU A 38 1.17 -14.43 6.97
C LEU A 38 0.78 -14.23 8.45
N LEU A 39 0.35 -13.03 8.83
CA LEU A 39 -0.02 -12.66 10.21
C LEU A 39 -0.86 -13.74 10.91
N LEU A 40 -1.99 -14.15 10.33
CA LEU A 40 -2.96 -15.07 10.95
C LEU A 40 -2.44 -16.50 11.16
N THR A 41 -1.35 -16.86 10.48
CA THR A 41 -0.81 -18.22 10.53
C THR A 41 0.50 -18.31 11.32
N ARG A 42 1.18 -17.18 11.54
CA ARG A 42 2.55 -17.16 12.06
C ARG A 42 2.78 -16.23 13.25
N LEU A 43 1.85 -15.33 13.56
CA LEU A 43 1.91 -14.52 14.79
C LEU A 43 0.94 -15.06 15.84
N SER A 44 1.37 -15.06 17.09
CA SER A 44 0.46 -15.12 18.24
C SER A 44 -0.19 -13.74 18.45
N LEU A 45 -1.20 -13.65 19.34
CA LEU A 45 -1.81 -12.35 19.67
C LEU A 45 -0.82 -11.37 20.33
N ASP A 46 0.12 -11.86 21.15
CA ASP A 46 1.14 -11.02 21.77
C ASP A 46 2.13 -10.48 20.72
N GLU A 47 2.48 -11.30 19.72
CA GLU A 47 3.36 -10.86 18.64
C GLU A 47 2.61 -9.95 17.65
N ALA A 48 1.32 -10.16 17.43
CA ALA A 48 0.48 -9.24 16.68
C ALA A 48 0.38 -7.89 17.41
N GLU A 49 0.31 -7.87 18.74
CA GLU A 49 0.32 -6.64 19.54
C GLU A 49 1.64 -5.89 19.37
N GLU A 50 2.77 -6.61 19.43
CA GLU A 50 4.10 -6.06 19.13
C GLU A 50 4.15 -5.45 17.72
N TYR A 51 3.63 -6.16 16.71
CA TYR A 51 3.54 -5.68 15.33
C TYR A 51 2.72 -4.38 15.24
N PHE A 52 1.48 -4.37 15.73
CA PHE A 52 0.60 -3.20 15.58
C PHE A 52 1.09 -1.99 16.39
N ALA A 53 1.67 -2.20 17.57
CA ALA A 53 2.29 -1.13 18.35
C ALA A 53 3.43 -0.46 17.59
N ASP A 54 4.31 -1.27 16.96
CA ASP A 54 5.42 -0.77 16.16
C ASP A 54 4.92 -0.02 14.91
N ARG A 55 3.97 -0.59 14.19
CA ARG A 55 3.37 0.03 12.99
C ARG A 55 2.67 1.34 13.31
N HIS A 56 1.92 1.39 14.40
CA HIS A 56 1.29 2.62 14.87
C HIS A 56 2.33 3.70 15.19
N ALA A 57 3.40 3.35 15.90
CA ALA A 57 4.48 4.29 16.25
C ALA A 57 5.21 4.86 15.03
N LYS A 58 5.14 4.18 13.87
CA LYS A 58 5.71 4.60 12.58
C LYS A 58 4.68 5.21 11.63
N GLY A 59 3.48 5.53 12.12
CA GLY A 59 2.45 6.24 11.37
C GLY A 59 1.66 5.38 10.37
N PHE A 60 1.86 4.06 10.35
CA PHE A 60 1.03 3.15 9.54
C PHE A 60 -0.39 3.10 10.10
N ASN A 61 -1.36 3.11 9.19
CA ASN A 61 -2.79 3.06 9.52
C ASN A 61 -3.52 1.92 8.78
N VAL A 62 -2.81 1.12 7.99
CA VAL A 62 -3.35 -0.07 7.32
C VAL A 62 -2.32 -1.21 7.40
N ALA A 63 -2.79 -2.45 7.60
CA ALA A 63 -1.97 -3.65 7.49
C ALA A 63 -2.63 -4.63 6.51
N GLN A 64 -1.92 -5.03 5.46
CA GLN A 64 -2.41 -6.00 4.48
C GLN A 64 -2.13 -7.44 4.94
N VAL A 65 -3.16 -8.28 4.93
CA VAL A 65 -3.15 -9.64 5.49
C VAL A 65 -3.85 -10.61 4.54
N MET A 66 -3.28 -11.78 4.32
CA MET A 66 -4.01 -12.88 3.69
C MET A 66 -4.92 -13.52 4.73
N VAL A 67 -6.23 -13.47 4.50
CA VAL A 67 -7.17 -14.26 5.31
C VAL A 67 -6.89 -15.73 5.03
N ILE A 68 -6.97 -16.14 3.76
CA ILE A 68 -6.65 -17.52 3.35
C ILE A 68 -5.46 -17.50 2.39
N HIS A 69 -4.26 -17.77 2.92
CA HIS A 69 -3.11 -18.10 2.07
C HIS A 69 -3.29 -19.47 1.41
N SER A 70 -3.77 -20.46 2.16
CA SER A 70 -4.26 -21.76 1.66
C SER A 70 -5.32 -22.31 2.63
N PRO A 71 -6.36 -23.01 2.16
CA PRO A 71 -7.33 -23.72 3.02
C PRO A 71 -6.69 -24.69 4.03
N SER A 72 -5.48 -25.17 3.75
CA SER A 72 -4.69 -26.06 4.61
C SER A 72 -3.74 -25.32 5.57
N SER A 73 -3.70 -23.99 5.55
CA SER A 73 -2.88 -23.20 6.47
C SER A 73 -3.59 -23.00 7.80
N ALA A 74 -3.04 -23.56 8.86
CA ALA A 74 -3.56 -23.41 10.21
C ALA A 74 -2.99 -22.18 10.93
N THR A 75 -3.72 -21.67 11.94
CA THR A 75 -3.12 -20.79 12.95
C THR A 75 -2.00 -21.52 13.72
N GLN A 76 -1.20 -20.79 14.52
CA GLN A 76 -0.20 -21.41 15.39
C GLN A 76 -0.79 -22.46 16.36
N ALA A 77 -2.07 -22.35 16.70
CA ALA A 77 -2.79 -23.32 17.53
C ALA A 77 -3.24 -24.59 16.76
N GLY A 78 -2.89 -24.71 15.47
CA GLY A 78 -3.27 -25.84 14.62
C GLY A 78 -4.71 -25.77 14.10
N ARG A 79 -5.32 -24.58 14.06
CA ARG A 79 -6.73 -24.38 13.71
C ARG A 79 -6.87 -24.04 12.23
N LEU A 80 -7.52 -24.93 11.47
CA LEU A 80 -7.81 -24.72 10.05
C LEU A 80 -9.02 -23.78 9.87
N PRO A 81 -9.07 -23.02 8.75
CA PRO A 81 -10.19 -22.14 8.44
C PRO A 81 -11.47 -22.89 8.04
N PHE A 82 -11.35 -24.08 7.44
CA PHE A 82 -12.48 -24.80 6.87
C PHE A 82 -12.49 -26.27 7.29
N ILE A 83 -13.69 -26.85 7.40
CA ILE A 83 -13.85 -28.29 7.55
C ILE A 83 -13.66 -28.94 6.18
N ASP A 84 -12.77 -29.92 6.09
CA ASP A 84 -12.44 -30.65 4.85
C ASP A 84 -11.95 -29.73 3.71
N GLU A 85 -11.34 -28.58 4.04
CA GLU A 85 -10.87 -27.56 3.08
C GLU A 85 -11.99 -26.97 2.18
N ASP A 86 -13.25 -27.18 2.55
CA ASP A 86 -14.43 -26.71 1.81
C ASP A 86 -14.76 -25.26 2.21
N LEU A 87 -14.58 -24.33 1.26
CA LEU A 87 -14.87 -22.90 1.45
C LEU A 87 -16.30 -22.60 1.90
N THR A 88 -17.25 -23.52 1.65
CA THR A 88 -18.65 -23.38 2.08
C THR A 88 -18.87 -23.82 3.53
N ARG A 89 -17.86 -24.40 4.19
CA ARG A 89 -17.90 -24.93 5.55
C ARG A 89 -16.82 -24.32 6.46
N PRO A 90 -16.89 -23.00 6.76
CA PRO A 90 -16.02 -22.37 7.78
C PRO A 90 -16.05 -23.11 9.12
N ASP A 91 -14.88 -23.47 9.66
CA ASP A 91 -14.77 -24.16 10.94
C ASP A 91 -14.82 -23.18 12.12
N THR A 92 -15.99 -23.07 12.74
CA THR A 92 -16.26 -22.20 13.90
C THR A 92 -16.41 -23.00 15.20
N ARG A 93 -16.00 -24.28 15.21
CA ARG A 93 -16.10 -25.10 16.42
C ARG A 93 -15.22 -24.50 17.53
N PRO A 94 -15.70 -24.47 18.78
CA PRO A 94 -14.92 -23.97 19.91
C PRO A 94 -13.76 -24.92 20.24
N ALA A 95 -12.93 -24.50 21.19
CA ALA A 95 -11.89 -25.35 21.77
C ALA A 95 -12.50 -26.64 22.36
N ASP A 96 -11.93 -27.78 21.99
CA ASP A 96 -12.28 -29.11 22.47
C ASP A 96 -11.02 -29.99 22.42
N LEU A 97 -10.25 -29.98 23.51
CA LEU A 97 -8.99 -30.73 23.62
C LEU A 97 -9.18 -32.25 23.39
N PRO A 98 -10.21 -32.92 23.94
CA PRO A 98 -10.51 -34.32 23.60
C PRO A 98 -10.71 -34.57 22.10
N ALA A 99 -11.24 -33.61 21.35
CA ALA A 99 -11.42 -33.70 19.90
C ALA A 99 -10.21 -33.20 19.09
N GLY A 100 -9.08 -32.87 19.74
CA GLY A 100 -7.88 -32.32 19.08
C GLY A 100 -8.01 -30.85 18.65
N LEU A 101 -9.02 -30.15 19.13
CA LEU A 101 -9.32 -28.75 18.79
C LEU A 101 -8.72 -27.82 19.86
N ALA A 102 -7.43 -27.52 19.77
CA ALA A 102 -6.74 -26.67 20.75
C ALA A 102 -6.92 -25.16 20.48
N GLY A 103 -7.31 -24.39 21.50
CA GLY A 103 -7.48 -22.93 21.35
C GLY A 103 -8.74 -22.52 20.57
N VAL A 104 -8.84 -21.22 20.30
CA VAL A 104 -9.99 -20.61 19.60
C VAL A 104 -10.06 -21.05 18.13
N SER A 105 -11.19 -20.90 17.45
CA SER A 105 -11.25 -21.21 16.01
C SER A 105 -10.36 -20.26 15.19
N PHE A 106 -10.04 -20.61 13.93
CA PHE A 106 -9.34 -19.70 13.02
C PHE A 106 -10.05 -18.34 12.92
N TRP A 107 -11.38 -18.38 12.86
CA TRP A 107 -12.20 -17.18 12.66
C TRP A 107 -12.31 -16.33 13.92
N ASP A 108 -12.36 -16.95 15.10
CA ASP A 108 -12.30 -16.22 16.37
C ASP A 108 -10.91 -15.59 16.56
N HIS A 109 -9.83 -16.25 16.11
CA HIS A 109 -8.50 -15.64 16.09
C HIS A 109 -8.44 -14.39 15.20
N LEU A 110 -9.09 -14.41 14.02
CA LEU A 110 -9.21 -13.21 13.19
C LEU A 110 -10.08 -12.12 13.86
N ASP A 111 -11.12 -12.48 14.61
CA ASP A 111 -11.88 -11.51 15.42
C ASP A 111 -10.96 -10.82 16.44
N ASP A 112 -10.16 -11.59 17.20
CA ASP A 112 -9.21 -11.07 18.19
C ASP A 112 -8.17 -10.15 17.54
N VAL A 113 -7.65 -10.52 16.38
CA VAL A 113 -6.68 -9.72 15.60
C VAL A 113 -7.31 -8.42 15.10
N LEU A 114 -8.56 -8.43 14.66
CA LEU A 114 -9.28 -7.21 14.24
C LEU A 114 -9.48 -6.24 15.41
N GLU A 115 -9.88 -6.74 16.57
CA GLU A 115 -10.02 -5.92 17.78
C GLU A 115 -8.68 -5.36 18.24
N LEU A 116 -7.63 -6.16 18.15
CA LEU A 116 -6.27 -5.76 18.46
C LEU A 116 -5.77 -4.65 17.51
N ALA A 117 -5.90 -4.82 16.20
CA ALA A 117 -5.57 -3.77 15.23
C ALA A 117 -6.39 -2.49 15.48
N ALA A 118 -7.66 -2.63 15.88
CA ALA A 118 -8.53 -1.50 16.17
C ALA A 118 -8.04 -0.67 17.37
N ARG A 119 -7.45 -1.30 18.39
CA ARG A 119 -6.85 -0.60 19.54
C ARG A 119 -5.66 0.28 19.15
N TRP A 120 -5.00 -0.04 18.04
CA TRP A 120 -3.87 0.71 17.48
C TRP A 120 -4.25 1.65 16.32
N GLY A 121 -5.56 1.82 16.04
CA GLY A 121 -6.01 2.70 14.97
C GLY A 121 -5.67 2.18 13.57
N ILE A 122 -5.49 0.87 13.41
CA ILE A 122 -5.07 0.23 12.16
C ILE A 122 -6.24 -0.50 11.49
N TYR A 123 -6.46 -0.21 10.22
CA TYR A 123 -7.33 -1.00 9.34
C TYR A 123 -6.64 -2.30 8.93
N LEU A 124 -7.38 -3.39 8.85
CA LEU A 124 -6.93 -4.60 8.18
C LEU A 124 -7.45 -4.63 6.75
N ALA A 125 -6.49 -4.63 5.82
CA ALA A 125 -6.70 -4.85 4.41
C ALA A 125 -6.66 -6.37 4.13
N LEU A 126 -7.83 -6.99 4.11
CA LEU A 126 -8.01 -8.43 4.13
C LEU A 126 -8.16 -9.00 2.72
N VAL A 127 -7.19 -9.82 2.29
CA VAL A 127 -7.31 -10.63 1.06
C VAL A 127 -8.11 -11.89 1.39
N PRO A 128 -9.36 -12.06 0.91
CA PRO A 128 -10.21 -13.17 1.32
C PRO A 128 -9.59 -14.54 1.02
N ILE A 129 -9.02 -14.71 -0.18
CA ILE A 129 -8.38 -15.96 -0.59
C ILE A 129 -7.32 -15.68 -1.64
N TRP A 130 -6.09 -16.13 -1.40
CA TRP A 130 -4.97 -15.90 -2.31
C TRP A 130 -5.21 -16.59 -3.66
N GLY A 131 -4.83 -15.93 -4.75
CA GLY A 131 -5.23 -16.31 -6.11
C GLY A 131 -4.68 -17.67 -6.57
N SER A 132 -3.57 -18.16 -6.02
CA SER A 132 -3.06 -19.51 -6.31
C SER A 132 -4.09 -20.60 -5.99
N ASN A 133 -4.91 -20.41 -4.95
CA ASN A 133 -5.99 -21.34 -4.59
C ASN A 133 -7.11 -21.35 -5.63
N LEU A 134 -7.37 -20.23 -6.32
CA LEU A 134 -8.33 -20.21 -7.42
C LEU A 134 -7.70 -20.63 -8.75
N ALA A 135 -6.40 -20.43 -8.93
CA ALA A 135 -5.71 -20.88 -10.14
C ALA A 135 -5.56 -22.40 -10.20
N HIS A 136 -5.33 -23.04 -9.05
CA HIS A 136 -4.95 -24.45 -8.97
C HIS A 136 -5.84 -25.32 -8.07
N GLY A 137 -6.72 -24.71 -7.27
CA GLY A 137 -7.65 -25.44 -6.39
C GLY A 137 -8.98 -25.77 -7.05
N ASP A 138 -9.67 -26.76 -6.49
CA ASP A 138 -11.01 -27.19 -6.91
C ASP A 138 -12.10 -26.40 -6.17
N HIS A 139 -12.15 -25.10 -6.44
CA HIS A 139 -13.17 -24.19 -5.89
C HIS A 139 -14.05 -23.67 -7.01
N SER A 140 -15.35 -23.95 -6.95
CA SER A 140 -16.32 -23.40 -7.89
C SER A 140 -16.53 -21.90 -7.65
N ASP A 141 -16.95 -21.17 -8.68
CA ASP A 141 -17.23 -19.74 -8.51
C ASP A 141 -18.39 -19.48 -7.52
N GLU A 142 -19.26 -20.48 -7.29
CA GLU A 142 -20.33 -20.44 -6.29
C GLU A 142 -19.82 -20.67 -4.87
N SER A 143 -18.84 -21.57 -4.66
CA SER A 143 -18.25 -21.76 -3.34
C SER A 143 -17.51 -20.51 -2.89
N VAL A 144 -16.79 -19.85 -3.81
CA VAL A 144 -16.12 -18.56 -3.57
C VAL A 144 -17.14 -17.47 -3.18
N ALA A 145 -18.28 -17.39 -3.88
CA ALA A 145 -19.34 -16.41 -3.55
C ALA A 145 -20.01 -16.69 -2.19
N THR A 146 -20.20 -17.98 -1.86
CA THR A 146 -20.74 -18.44 -0.59
C THR A 146 -19.81 -18.05 0.56
N TYR A 147 -18.51 -18.29 0.38
CA TYR A 147 -17.48 -17.86 1.30
C TYR A 147 -17.46 -16.34 1.48
N GLY A 148 -17.43 -15.56 0.40
CA GLY A 148 -17.48 -14.09 0.45
C GLY A 148 -18.71 -13.55 1.18
N THR A 149 -19.87 -14.18 1.00
CA THR A 149 -21.09 -13.85 1.73
C THR A 149 -20.95 -14.11 3.23
N TRP A 150 -20.42 -15.27 3.61
CA TRP A 150 -20.20 -15.63 5.00
C TRP A 150 -19.20 -14.68 5.67
N LEU A 151 -18.09 -14.40 4.99
CA LEU A 151 -17.01 -13.53 5.46
C LEU A 151 -17.52 -12.11 5.75
N ALA A 152 -18.14 -11.46 4.75
CA ALA A 152 -18.69 -10.13 4.92
C ALA A 152 -19.75 -10.07 6.03
N ARG A 153 -20.62 -11.09 6.16
CA ARG A 153 -21.64 -11.12 7.22
C ARG A 153 -21.04 -11.19 8.62
N ARG A 154 -19.96 -11.95 8.80
CA ARG A 154 -19.26 -12.05 10.09
C ARG A 154 -18.63 -10.71 10.45
N TYR A 155 -17.95 -10.09 9.49
CA TYR A 155 -17.01 -9.01 9.78
C TYR A 155 -17.50 -7.58 9.53
N ARG A 156 -18.61 -7.36 8.81
CA ARG A 156 -19.16 -6.01 8.47
C ARG A 156 -19.43 -5.04 9.63
N ARG A 157 -19.34 -5.50 10.89
CA ARG A 157 -19.51 -4.65 12.08
C ARG A 157 -18.20 -4.10 12.61
N HIS A 158 -17.06 -4.64 12.17
CA HIS A 158 -15.75 -4.10 12.49
C HIS A 158 -15.52 -2.87 11.61
N PRO A 159 -15.25 -1.69 12.20
CA PRO A 159 -15.09 -0.46 11.45
C PRO A 159 -13.74 -0.38 10.70
N ASN A 160 -12.79 -1.24 11.07
CA ASN A 160 -11.40 -1.19 10.64
C ASN A 160 -11.08 -2.24 9.57
N ILE A 161 -11.95 -2.40 8.57
CA ILE A 161 -11.80 -3.37 7.47
C ILE A 161 -11.72 -2.69 6.12
N VAL A 162 -10.83 -3.20 5.27
CA VAL A 162 -10.80 -2.99 3.81
C VAL A 162 -10.72 -4.35 3.14
N TRP A 163 -11.56 -4.62 2.14
CA TRP A 163 -11.55 -5.89 1.42
C TRP A 163 -10.63 -5.82 0.18
N LEU A 164 -9.66 -6.73 0.09
CA LEU A 164 -8.75 -6.86 -1.05
C LEU A 164 -9.13 -8.11 -1.85
N ASN A 165 -10.08 -7.99 -2.78
CA ASN A 165 -10.37 -9.09 -3.71
C ASN A 165 -9.11 -9.46 -4.53
N GLY A 166 -9.06 -10.62 -5.18
CA GLY A 166 -7.85 -11.07 -5.89
C GLY A 166 -6.80 -11.67 -4.96
N GLY A 167 -5.53 -11.31 -5.15
CA GLY A 167 -4.36 -11.87 -4.45
C GLY A 167 -3.38 -12.50 -5.44
N ASP A 168 -2.39 -11.71 -5.87
CA ASP A 168 -1.35 -12.04 -6.85
C ASP A 168 -1.79 -12.97 -8.00
N LEU A 169 -2.91 -12.64 -8.64
CA LEU A 169 -3.39 -13.33 -9.84
C LEU A 169 -3.97 -12.32 -10.83
N HIS A 170 -3.73 -12.57 -12.13
CA HIS A 170 -4.21 -11.70 -13.19
C HIS A 170 -5.75 -11.66 -13.15
N GLY A 171 -6.37 -10.47 -13.21
CA GLY A 171 -7.83 -10.35 -13.01
C GLY A 171 -8.67 -11.07 -14.06
N SER A 172 -8.10 -11.33 -15.25
CA SER A 172 -8.76 -12.17 -16.26
C SER A 172 -8.73 -13.67 -15.93
N ALA A 173 -7.78 -14.13 -15.13
CA ALA A 173 -7.76 -15.50 -14.64
C ALA A 173 -8.83 -15.64 -13.54
N ARG A 174 -9.77 -16.57 -13.73
CA ARG A 174 -10.91 -16.78 -12.82
C ARG A 174 -11.82 -15.55 -12.65
N MET A 175 -11.93 -14.69 -13.67
CA MET A 175 -12.77 -13.48 -13.65
C MET A 175 -14.19 -13.69 -13.09
N PRO A 176 -14.94 -14.76 -13.44
CA PRO A 176 -16.27 -14.98 -12.86
C PRO A 176 -16.24 -15.19 -11.34
N ALA A 177 -15.21 -15.85 -10.80
CA ALA A 177 -15.05 -16.01 -9.35
C ALA A 177 -14.80 -14.66 -8.68
N TRP A 178 -13.93 -13.82 -9.25
CA TRP A 178 -13.60 -12.50 -8.70
C TRP A 178 -14.79 -11.55 -8.71
N GLN A 179 -15.55 -11.50 -9.81
CA GLN A 179 -16.76 -10.68 -9.89
C GLN A 179 -17.82 -11.14 -8.87
N ARG A 180 -17.99 -12.46 -8.70
CA ARG A 180 -18.92 -13.00 -7.71
C ARG A 180 -18.47 -12.75 -6.28
N LEU A 181 -17.18 -12.86 -5.98
CA LEU A 181 -16.62 -12.52 -4.68
C LEU A 181 -16.84 -11.05 -4.35
N GLY A 182 -16.47 -10.14 -5.26
CA GLY A 182 -16.66 -8.70 -5.08
C GLY A 182 -18.14 -8.32 -4.88
N ALA A 183 -19.04 -8.88 -5.69
CA ALA A 183 -20.48 -8.68 -5.54
C ALA A 183 -21.02 -9.24 -4.22
N ALA A 184 -20.55 -10.41 -3.78
CA ALA A 184 -20.94 -11.01 -2.50
C ALA A 184 -20.48 -10.17 -1.31
N LEU A 185 -19.25 -9.65 -1.35
CA LEU A 185 -18.71 -8.73 -0.33
C LEU A 185 -19.56 -7.46 -0.26
N ARG A 186 -19.67 -6.70 -1.36
CA ARG A 186 -20.44 -5.43 -1.40
C ARG A 186 -21.88 -5.61 -0.95
N LYS A 187 -22.55 -6.69 -1.35
CA LYS A 187 -23.95 -6.95 -0.98
C LYS A 187 -24.13 -7.16 0.52
N ASN A 188 -23.17 -7.78 1.19
CA ASN A 188 -23.30 -8.18 2.60
C ASN A 188 -22.57 -7.23 3.57
N ASP A 189 -21.62 -6.45 3.06
CA ASP A 189 -20.93 -5.34 3.70
C ASP A 189 -20.97 -4.12 2.74
N PRO A 190 -22.01 -3.28 2.84
CA PRO A 190 -22.15 -2.13 1.96
C PRO A 190 -21.20 -0.98 2.34
N THR A 191 -20.46 -1.11 3.44
CA THR A 191 -19.82 0.01 4.12
C THR A 191 -18.30 0.01 4.02
N SER A 192 -17.67 -1.16 4.06
CA SER A 192 -16.21 -1.24 3.97
C SER A 192 -15.73 -0.98 2.56
N PRO A 193 -14.56 -0.34 2.38
CA PRO A 193 -13.95 -0.17 1.08
C PRO A 193 -13.54 -1.53 0.48
N ILE A 194 -13.62 -1.65 -0.85
CA ILE A 194 -13.25 -2.85 -1.58
C ILE A 194 -12.34 -2.47 -2.76
N THR A 195 -11.23 -3.20 -2.90
CA THR A 195 -10.32 -3.13 -4.05
C THR A 195 -10.03 -4.51 -4.62
N PHE A 196 -9.13 -4.59 -5.60
CA PHE A 196 -8.62 -5.83 -6.16
C PHE A 196 -7.08 -5.80 -6.20
N HIS A 197 -6.44 -6.73 -5.49
CA HIS A 197 -5.01 -6.94 -5.49
C HIS A 197 -4.60 -7.78 -6.71
N PRO A 198 -3.94 -7.20 -7.73
CA PRO A 198 -3.64 -7.89 -8.98
C PRO A 198 -2.35 -8.71 -8.90
N PHE A 199 -2.00 -9.36 -10.01
CA PHE A 199 -0.68 -9.96 -10.22
C PHE A 199 0.41 -8.88 -10.41
N GLY A 200 1.66 -9.27 -10.16
CA GLY A 200 2.83 -8.44 -10.44
C GLY A 200 2.82 -7.81 -11.82
N ARG A 201 3.11 -6.50 -11.84
CA ARG A 201 3.13 -5.62 -13.02
C ARG A 201 1.78 -5.44 -13.69
N CYS A 202 0.71 -5.65 -12.93
CA CYS A 202 -0.65 -5.38 -13.36
C CYS A 202 -1.34 -4.39 -12.43
N GLN A 203 -2.51 -3.93 -12.86
CA GLN A 203 -3.36 -3.00 -12.12
C GLN A 203 -4.82 -3.43 -12.27
N SER A 204 -5.55 -3.40 -11.16
CA SER A 204 -6.98 -3.76 -11.10
C SER A 204 -7.84 -2.98 -12.09
N SER A 205 -7.46 -1.73 -12.36
CA SER A 205 -8.17 -0.85 -13.27
C SER A 205 -8.26 -1.39 -14.71
N THR A 206 -7.36 -2.30 -15.09
CA THR A 206 -7.40 -2.99 -16.38
C THR A 206 -8.67 -3.83 -16.55
N TRP A 207 -9.21 -4.38 -15.47
CA TRP A 207 -10.34 -5.33 -15.54
C TRP A 207 -11.58 -4.85 -14.81
N PHE A 208 -11.43 -4.16 -13.67
CA PHE A 208 -12.52 -3.96 -12.72
C PHE A 208 -12.85 -2.49 -12.43
N HIS A 209 -12.25 -1.55 -13.15
CA HIS A 209 -12.40 -0.12 -12.89
C HIS A 209 -13.87 0.35 -12.80
N THR A 210 -14.74 -0.23 -13.64
CA THR A 210 -16.17 0.11 -13.70
C THR A 210 -17.07 -0.85 -12.94
N GLU A 211 -16.51 -1.83 -12.22
CA GLU A 211 -17.28 -2.74 -11.38
C GLU A 211 -17.88 -1.97 -10.20
N HIS A 212 -19.17 -2.18 -9.92
CA HIS A 212 -19.88 -1.49 -8.85
C HIS A 212 -19.38 -1.85 -7.44
N TRP A 213 -18.71 -2.99 -7.29
CA TRP A 213 -18.14 -3.40 -6.02
C TRP A 213 -16.74 -2.80 -5.79
N LEU A 214 -16.01 -2.35 -6.83
CA LEU A 214 -14.68 -1.76 -6.67
C LEU A 214 -14.82 -0.28 -6.26
N ASP A 215 -14.18 0.14 -5.18
CA ASP A 215 -14.18 1.55 -4.74
C ASP A 215 -12.94 2.29 -5.23
N PHE A 216 -11.78 1.66 -5.16
CA PHE A 216 -10.50 2.22 -5.57
C PHE A 216 -9.64 1.18 -6.29
N ASN A 217 -8.72 1.64 -7.14
CA ASN A 217 -7.78 0.78 -7.84
C ASN A 217 -6.57 0.46 -6.95
N MET A 218 -6.03 -0.72 -7.13
CA MET A 218 -4.73 -1.14 -6.61
C MET A 218 -3.90 -1.75 -7.75
N PHE A 219 -2.58 -1.57 -7.68
CA PHE A 219 -1.60 -2.19 -8.57
C PHE A 219 -0.44 -2.81 -7.79
N GLN A 220 0.27 -3.74 -8.43
CA GLN A 220 1.49 -4.34 -7.90
C GLN A 220 2.64 -3.95 -8.83
N SER A 221 3.53 -3.05 -8.38
CA SER A 221 4.67 -2.61 -9.20
C SER A 221 5.91 -3.50 -9.03
N GLY A 222 6.01 -4.23 -7.91
CA GLY A 222 7.14 -5.10 -7.59
C GLY A 222 7.27 -6.36 -8.47
N HIS A 223 8.36 -7.13 -8.37
CA HIS A 223 9.61 -6.85 -7.64
C HIS A 223 10.82 -6.81 -8.58
N ARG A 224 10.57 -6.59 -9.88
CA ARG A 224 11.57 -6.68 -10.95
C ARG A 224 12.26 -5.35 -11.21
N ASP A 225 13.54 -5.38 -11.56
CA ASP A 225 14.30 -4.20 -11.97
C ASP A 225 14.15 -3.89 -13.47
N TYR A 226 14.89 -2.90 -13.98
CA TYR A 226 14.82 -2.48 -15.38
C TYR A 226 15.32 -3.54 -16.39
N GLU A 227 16.18 -4.48 -15.98
CA GLU A 227 16.79 -5.48 -16.86
C GLU A 227 15.93 -6.74 -16.97
N GLN A 228 15.03 -6.95 -16.02
CA GLN A 228 14.20 -8.16 -15.87
C GLN A 228 12.90 -8.09 -16.68
N VAL A 229 13.01 -7.97 -18.02
CA VAL A 229 11.87 -7.83 -18.94
C VAL A 229 11.24 -9.18 -19.36
N TRP A 230 11.89 -10.32 -19.07
CA TRP A 230 11.50 -11.70 -19.39
C TRP A 230 10.37 -11.90 -20.44
N ASN A 231 9.13 -12.11 -19.99
CA ASN A 231 7.95 -12.36 -20.85
C ASN A 231 6.98 -11.16 -20.87
N ASP A 232 7.40 -10.01 -20.33
CA ASP A 232 6.55 -8.84 -20.30
C ASP A 232 6.49 -8.21 -21.70
N ASP A 233 5.29 -7.82 -22.12
CA ASP A 233 5.11 -7.12 -23.41
C ASP A 233 5.89 -5.79 -23.37
N PRO A 234 6.86 -5.57 -24.28
CA PRO A 234 7.61 -4.32 -24.33
C PRO A 234 6.73 -3.07 -24.46
N ALA A 235 5.52 -3.20 -25.00
CA ALA A 235 4.57 -2.10 -25.13
C ALA A 235 3.88 -1.74 -23.81
N THR A 236 3.77 -2.67 -22.86
CA THR A 236 3.11 -2.44 -21.56
C THR A 236 4.07 -2.48 -20.38
N TRP A 237 5.34 -2.84 -20.62
CA TRP A 237 6.39 -2.89 -19.62
C TRP A 237 6.61 -1.50 -19.01
N LYS A 238 6.35 -1.38 -17.71
CA LYS A 238 6.60 -0.18 -16.92
C LYS A 238 7.89 -0.27 -16.11
N GLY A 239 8.43 -1.47 -15.89
CA GLY A 239 9.54 -1.69 -14.99
C GLY A 239 9.28 -1.11 -13.59
N PRO A 240 10.33 -0.70 -12.86
CA PRO A 240 10.19 -0.06 -11.55
C PRO A 240 9.73 1.41 -11.63
N ASP A 241 9.30 1.92 -12.80
CA ASP A 241 8.65 3.24 -12.94
C ASP A 241 7.19 3.16 -12.44
N ASN A 242 7.00 2.96 -11.13
CA ASN A 242 5.67 2.71 -10.57
C ASN A 242 4.69 3.90 -10.73
N TRP A 243 5.20 5.13 -10.91
CA TRP A 243 4.41 6.31 -11.28
C TRP A 243 3.60 6.12 -12.57
N ARG A 244 4.03 5.26 -13.50
CA ARG A 244 3.29 5.00 -14.75
C ARG A 244 1.97 4.26 -14.53
N TYR A 245 1.85 3.46 -13.48
CA TYR A 245 0.57 2.82 -13.12
C TYR A 245 -0.40 3.87 -12.61
N VAL A 246 0.09 4.80 -11.78
CA VAL A 246 -0.69 5.91 -11.24
C VAL A 246 -1.16 6.85 -12.34
N GLU A 247 -0.28 7.30 -13.24
CA GLU A 247 -0.67 8.16 -14.37
C GLU A 247 -1.76 7.51 -15.23
N HIS A 248 -1.65 6.20 -15.47
CA HIS A 248 -2.66 5.46 -16.20
C HIS A 248 -4.01 5.44 -15.46
N ASP A 249 -4.02 5.20 -14.16
CA ASP A 249 -5.25 5.15 -13.35
C ASP A 249 -5.89 6.52 -13.16
N TYR A 250 -5.08 7.56 -13.00
CA TYR A 250 -5.50 8.94 -12.82
C TYR A 250 -6.29 9.48 -14.02
N GLN A 251 -6.04 8.94 -15.23
CA GLN A 251 -6.73 9.31 -16.46
C GLN A 251 -8.06 8.58 -16.70
N ARG A 252 -8.43 7.63 -15.83
CA ARG A 252 -9.64 6.82 -16.03
C ARG A 252 -10.91 7.53 -15.53
N TYR A 253 -12.04 7.14 -16.11
CA TYR A 253 -13.37 7.60 -15.71
C TYR A 253 -14.30 6.42 -15.37
N PRO A 254 -15.08 6.49 -14.27
CA PRO A 254 -15.08 7.55 -13.27
C PRO A 254 -13.76 7.65 -12.49
N ALA A 255 -13.39 8.85 -12.04
CA ALA A 255 -12.19 9.02 -11.21
C ALA A 255 -12.29 8.13 -9.95
N ARG A 256 -11.19 7.46 -9.62
CA ARG A 256 -11.07 6.61 -8.42
C ARG A 256 -9.69 6.76 -7.80
N PRO A 257 -9.57 6.67 -6.47
CA PRO A 257 -8.27 6.59 -5.83
C PRO A 257 -7.48 5.39 -6.35
N THR A 258 -6.15 5.50 -6.32
CA THR A 258 -5.25 4.39 -6.65
C THR A 258 -4.11 4.31 -5.64
N VAL A 259 -3.65 3.10 -5.34
CA VAL A 259 -2.51 2.82 -4.46
C VAL A 259 -1.60 1.76 -5.07
N ASP A 260 -0.29 1.91 -4.87
CA ASP A 260 0.67 0.83 -5.09
C ASP A 260 0.55 -0.13 -3.90
N GLY A 261 -0.16 -1.24 -4.08
CA GLY A 261 -0.49 -2.19 -3.02
C GLY A 261 0.63 -3.16 -2.70
N GLU A 262 1.59 -3.33 -3.61
CA GLU A 262 2.75 -4.21 -3.43
C GLU A 262 3.89 -3.74 -4.36
N PRO A 263 4.69 -2.75 -3.88
CA PRO A 263 5.92 -2.34 -4.54
C PRO A 263 7.06 -3.32 -4.23
N CYS A 264 8.25 -3.00 -4.71
CA CYS A 264 9.47 -3.73 -4.32
C CYS A 264 9.68 -3.71 -2.80
N TYR A 265 9.60 -4.88 -2.16
CA TYR A 265 9.86 -5.00 -0.72
C TYR A 265 11.32 -4.77 -0.34
N GLU A 266 11.56 -4.10 0.78
CA GLU A 266 12.89 -3.93 1.33
C GLU A 266 13.50 -5.30 1.67
N ALA A 267 14.80 -5.45 1.39
CA ALA A 267 15.59 -6.66 1.57
C ALA A 267 15.12 -7.90 0.78
N ILE A 268 14.24 -7.75 -0.22
CA ILE A 268 13.94 -8.83 -1.17
C ILE A 268 14.91 -8.77 -2.36
N PRO A 269 15.36 -9.92 -2.91
CA PRO A 269 16.15 -9.94 -4.14
C PRO A 269 15.42 -9.20 -5.27
N ARG A 270 16.18 -8.44 -6.08
CA ARG A 270 15.62 -7.82 -7.28
C ARG A 270 15.21 -8.94 -8.25
N GLY A 271 13.90 -9.10 -8.45
CA GLY A 271 13.31 -10.22 -9.21
C GLY A 271 12.95 -11.46 -8.40
N LEU A 272 12.88 -11.37 -7.06
CA LEU A 272 12.42 -12.40 -6.11
C LEU A 272 13.33 -13.61 -5.90
N HIS A 273 13.76 -14.27 -6.98
CA HIS A 273 14.30 -15.63 -6.90
C HIS A 273 15.83 -15.71 -6.93
N ASP A 274 16.47 -14.75 -7.61
CA ASP A 274 17.92 -14.74 -7.83
C ASP A 274 18.52 -13.42 -7.33
N PRO A 275 19.44 -13.44 -6.34
CA PRO A 275 20.07 -12.24 -5.82
C PRO A 275 21.20 -11.68 -6.68
N VAL A 276 21.44 -12.18 -7.91
CA VAL A 276 22.47 -11.65 -8.83
C VAL A 276 22.34 -10.15 -9.06
N HIS A 277 21.12 -9.62 -9.05
CA HIS A 277 20.82 -8.19 -9.23
C HIS A 277 20.83 -7.41 -7.90
N GLY A 278 21.26 -8.04 -6.80
CA GLY A 278 21.24 -7.46 -5.47
C GLY A 278 19.84 -7.45 -4.84
N TYR A 279 19.64 -6.56 -3.88
CA TYR A 279 18.43 -6.44 -3.08
C TYR A 279 17.83 -5.04 -3.23
N TRP A 280 16.53 -4.92 -3.00
CA TRP A 280 15.88 -3.63 -2.87
C TRP A 280 16.15 -3.03 -1.48
N GLY A 281 16.54 -1.76 -1.42
CA GLY A 281 16.87 -1.04 -0.19
C GLY A 281 15.76 -0.09 0.28
N HIS A 282 16.01 0.60 1.39
CA HIS A 282 15.10 1.62 1.91
C HIS A 282 15.04 2.87 1.00
N ASP A 283 16.13 3.21 0.31
CA ASP A 283 16.19 4.24 -0.70
C ASP A 283 15.27 3.92 -1.89
N ASP A 284 15.26 2.66 -2.34
CA ASP A 284 14.28 2.21 -3.31
C ASP A 284 12.85 2.31 -2.76
N SER A 285 12.63 1.92 -1.51
CA SER A 285 11.31 2.02 -0.86
C SER A 285 10.79 3.47 -0.86
N ARG A 286 11.65 4.45 -0.54
CA ARG A 286 11.33 5.87 -0.67
C ARG A 286 11.03 6.24 -2.12
N ARG A 287 11.87 5.84 -3.08
CA ARG A 287 11.65 6.14 -4.51
C ARG A 287 10.27 5.70 -4.98
N PHE A 288 9.89 4.45 -4.70
CA PHE A 288 8.57 3.93 -5.07
C PHE A 288 7.44 4.71 -4.38
N ALA A 289 7.57 5.03 -3.09
CA ALA A 289 6.54 5.76 -2.36
C ALA A 289 6.33 7.18 -2.89
N TYR A 290 7.40 7.96 -3.00
CA TYR A 290 7.32 9.35 -3.46
C TYR A 290 6.92 9.43 -4.95
N TRP A 291 7.41 8.53 -5.81
CA TRP A 291 6.97 8.48 -7.20
C TRP A 291 5.48 8.18 -7.34
N ALA A 292 4.96 7.18 -6.64
CA ALA A 292 3.52 6.87 -6.71
C ALA A 292 2.67 8.03 -6.19
N VAL A 293 2.99 8.57 -5.01
CA VAL A 293 2.18 9.62 -4.38
C VAL A 293 2.24 10.92 -5.18
N PHE A 294 3.41 11.34 -5.66
CA PHE A 294 3.54 12.58 -6.44
C PHE A 294 2.99 12.43 -7.86
N ALA A 295 2.84 11.21 -8.36
CA ALA A 295 2.11 10.92 -9.60
C ALA A 295 0.58 10.91 -9.42
N GLY A 296 0.08 10.99 -8.17
CA GLY A 296 -1.35 11.09 -7.87
C GLY A 296 -1.95 9.95 -7.05
N ALA A 297 -1.14 9.02 -6.52
CA ALA A 297 -1.67 7.98 -5.64
C ALA A 297 -2.21 8.58 -4.32
N ALA A 298 -3.23 7.92 -3.76
CA ALA A 298 -3.87 8.32 -2.50
C ALA A 298 -3.07 7.90 -1.25
N GLY A 299 -1.99 7.15 -1.47
CA GLY A 299 -1.04 6.74 -0.46
C GLY A 299 -0.13 5.64 -1.01
N HIS A 300 0.46 4.84 -0.13
CA HIS A 300 1.43 3.82 -0.48
C HIS A 300 1.42 2.64 0.51
N THR A 301 1.70 1.44 0.00
CA THR A 301 1.93 0.25 0.84
C THR A 301 3.42 -0.09 0.84
N TYR A 302 4.02 -0.17 2.03
CA TYR A 302 5.36 -0.72 2.25
C TYR A 302 5.32 -2.24 2.42
N GLY A 303 6.47 -2.89 2.24
CA GLY A 303 6.68 -4.23 2.74
C GLY A 303 8.16 -4.56 2.85
N HIS A 304 8.47 -5.51 3.71
CA HIS A 304 9.83 -5.99 3.97
C HIS A 304 9.86 -7.52 3.86
N ASN A 305 10.88 -8.07 3.20
CA ASN A 305 10.98 -9.51 2.90
C ASN A 305 10.75 -10.41 4.12
N ALA A 306 11.32 -10.06 5.28
CA ALA A 306 11.10 -10.82 6.52
C ALA A 306 9.70 -10.63 7.13
N VAL A 307 9.09 -9.45 6.99
CA VAL A 307 7.80 -9.11 7.64
C VAL A 307 6.63 -9.71 6.87
N ILE A 308 6.64 -9.64 5.53
CA ILE A 308 5.55 -10.17 4.68
C ILE A 308 5.25 -11.65 4.98
N GLN A 309 6.30 -12.41 5.28
CA GLN A 309 6.22 -13.84 5.51
C GLN A 309 6.37 -14.19 6.99
N VAL A 310 6.46 -13.19 7.88
CA VAL A 310 6.68 -13.40 9.32
C VAL A 310 7.79 -14.44 9.53
N HIS A 311 8.96 -14.17 8.95
CA HIS A 311 10.06 -15.11 8.97
C HIS A 311 10.54 -15.34 10.41
N LYS A 312 10.60 -16.62 10.79
CA LYS A 312 11.24 -17.13 12.00
C LYS A 312 12.10 -18.33 11.60
N PRO A 313 13.21 -18.63 12.29
CA PRO A 313 14.15 -19.69 11.88
C PRO A 313 13.52 -21.09 11.69
N GLU A 314 12.40 -21.38 12.34
CA GLU A 314 11.66 -22.63 12.21
C GLU A 314 10.82 -22.77 10.93
N TYR A 315 10.57 -21.66 10.22
CA TYR A 315 9.80 -21.68 8.98
C TYR A 315 10.72 -21.70 7.75
N PRO A 316 10.38 -22.46 6.69
CA PRO A 316 11.13 -22.41 5.44
C PRO A 316 11.16 -20.98 4.89
N PRO A 317 12.36 -20.44 4.58
CA PRO A 317 12.48 -19.09 4.06
C PRO A 317 12.02 -19.03 2.59
N ALA A 318 11.29 -17.98 2.24
CA ALA A 318 11.05 -17.60 0.86
C ALA A 318 11.98 -16.45 0.45
N TYR A 319 12.32 -16.38 -0.84
CA TYR A 319 13.08 -15.27 -1.45
C TYR A 319 14.42 -14.97 -0.74
N GLY A 320 15.10 -16.02 -0.27
CA GLY A 320 16.44 -15.91 0.32
C GLY A 320 16.49 -15.16 1.67
N VAL A 321 15.37 -14.95 2.34
CA VAL A 321 15.36 -14.28 3.65
C VAL A 321 16.18 -15.06 4.69
N THR A 322 16.94 -14.34 5.49
CA THR A 322 17.71 -14.88 6.62
C THR A 322 17.40 -14.20 7.95
N MET A 323 16.80 -13.01 7.88
CA MET A 323 16.53 -12.11 8.99
C MET A 323 15.21 -12.44 9.70
N ASP A 324 15.14 -12.33 11.03
CA ASP A 324 13.88 -12.48 11.77
C ASP A 324 12.92 -11.32 11.45
N TRP A 325 11.61 -11.59 11.48
CA TRP A 325 10.61 -10.57 11.19
C TRP A 325 10.71 -9.33 12.11
N ARG A 326 11.16 -9.47 13.36
CA ARG A 326 11.37 -8.34 14.28
C ARG A 326 12.52 -7.44 13.87
N GLU A 327 13.60 -8.03 13.35
CA GLU A 327 14.69 -7.26 12.75
C GLU A 327 14.17 -6.51 11.51
N GLY A 328 13.31 -7.17 10.72
CA GLY A 328 12.61 -6.53 9.60
C GLY A 328 11.66 -5.41 10.02
N LEU A 329 11.04 -5.48 11.22
CA LEU A 329 10.27 -4.36 11.74
C LEU A 329 11.14 -3.13 11.96
N ALA A 330 12.38 -3.31 12.42
CA ALA A 330 13.32 -2.23 12.70
C ALA A 330 13.99 -1.66 11.42
N ALA A 331 13.74 -2.24 10.25
CA ALA A 331 14.33 -1.80 8.99
C ALA A 331 14.02 -0.31 8.69
N PRO A 332 15.00 0.44 8.14
CA PRO A 332 14.89 1.88 7.99
C PRO A 332 13.76 2.33 7.06
N GLY A 333 13.41 1.57 6.01
CA GLY A 333 12.32 1.96 5.11
C GLY A 333 10.98 2.10 5.81
N SER A 334 10.72 1.28 6.85
CA SER A 334 9.50 1.40 7.66
C SER A 334 9.44 2.68 8.50
N GLN A 335 10.58 3.32 8.78
CA GLN A 335 10.67 4.57 9.53
C GLN A 335 10.63 5.79 8.61
N ASP A 336 11.34 5.73 7.48
CA ASP A 336 11.46 6.84 6.53
C ASP A 336 10.10 7.27 5.95
N LEU A 337 9.23 6.31 5.65
CA LEU A 337 8.02 6.56 4.85
C LEU A 337 6.96 7.40 5.56
N GLN A 338 6.99 7.50 6.90
CA GLN A 338 6.08 8.37 7.63
C GLN A 338 6.24 9.85 7.24
N HIS A 339 7.46 10.25 6.86
CA HIS A 339 7.77 11.63 6.49
C HIS A 339 7.06 12.06 5.21
N LEU A 340 6.77 11.14 4.30
CA LEU A 340 5.94 11.42 3.12
C LEU A 340 4.51 11.74 3.53
N LYS A 341 3.92 10.92 4.40
CA LYS A 341 2.57 11.13 4.95
C LYS A 341 2.49 12.49 5.66
N ASP A 342 3.44 12.77 6.54
CA ASP A 342 3.49 14.01 7.31
C ASP A 342 3.59 15.24 6.38
N LEU A 343 4.45 15.17 5.35
CA LEU A 343 4.57 16.24 4.37
C LEU A 343 3.27 16.51 3.63
N VAL A 344 2.61 15.48 3.09
CA VAL A 344 1.40 15.70 2.27
C VAL A 344 0.19 16.10 3.10
N LEU A 345 0.11 15.67 4.37
CA LEU A 345 -0.97 16.05 5.29
C LEU A 345 -0.74 17.42 5.94
N ALA A 346 0.48 17.96 5.92
CA ALA A 346 0.77 19.33 6.35
C ALA A 346 0.24 20.41 5.39
N TYR A 347 -0.29 20.01 4.23
CA TYR A 347 -0.84 20.89 3.20
C TYR A 347 -2.25 20.45 2.80
N PRO A 348 -3.02 21.31 2.11
CA PRO A 348 -4.34 20.94 1.59
C PRO A 348 -4.32 19.66 0.74
N TYR A 349 -4.74 18.54 1.34
CA TYR A 349 -4.56 17.20 0.80
C TYR A 349 -5.38 16.93 -0.48
N VAL A 350 -6.66 17.30 -0.48
CA VAL A 350 -7.62 16.96 -1.56
C VAL A 350 -7.45 17.84 -2.81
N GLU A 351 -6.95 19.07 -2.68
CA GLU A 351 -6.71 19.94 -3.87
C GLU A 351 -5.39 19.65 -4.58
N ARG A 352 -4.60 18.71 -4.05
CA ARG A 352 -3.33 18.30 -4.64
C ARG A 352 -3.58 17.65 -6.00
N VAL A 353 -2.73 17.95 -6.98
CA VAL A 353 -2.77 17.32 -8.31
C VAL A 353 -1.35 16.96 -8.77
N PRO A 354 -1.14 15.85 -9.51
CA PRO A 354 0.10 15.63 -10.23
C PRO A 354 0.21 16.64 -11.37
N ASP A 355 1.35 17.33 -11.49
CA ASP A 355 1.54 18.33 -12.55
C ASP A 355 2.98 18.30 -13.09
N GLN A 356 3.23 17.37 -14.02
CA GLN A 356 4.53 17.28 -14.67
C GLN A 356 4.77 18.41 -15.68
N THR A 357 3.74 19.20 -16.02
CA THR A 357 3.89 20.32 -16.96
C THR A 357 4.66 21.49 -16.35
N VAL A 358 4.86 21.49 -15.03
CA VAL A 358 5.68 22.49 -14.33
C VAL A 358 7.17 22.34 -14.67
N ILE A 359 7.60 21.14 -15.06
CA ILE A 359 9.00 20.84 -15.35
C ILE A 359 9.43 21.53 -16.65
N VAL A 360 10.54 22.26 -16.59
CA VAL A 360 11.15 22.89 -17.76
C VAL A 360 12.24 21.97 -18.31
N GLY A 361 12.14 21.64 -19.60
CA GLY A 361 13.13 20.81 -20.28
C GLY A 361 12.97 19.31 -20.01
N ASP A 362 14.08 18.60 -19.88
CA ASP A 362 14.10 17.14 -19.70
C ASP A 362 13.84 16.75 -18.23
N PRO A 363 12.73 16.05 -17.92
CA PRO A 363 12.44 15.58 -16.57
C PRO A 363 13.40 14.47 -16.08
N GLY A 364 14.19 13.89 -16.98
CA GLY A 364 15.01 12.71 -16.71
C GLY A 364 14.23 11.41 -16.87
N ALA A 365 14.98 10.30 -16.81
CA ALA A 365 14.47 8.95 -16.98
C ALA A 365 15.06 8.03 -15.90
N ARG A 366 14.35 6.93 -15.61
CA ARG A 366 14.71 5.99 -14.54
C ARG A 366 14.89 6.75 -13.22
N GLU A 367 15.93 6.42 -12.45
CA GLU A 367 16.28 7.07 -11.19
C GLU A 367 16.45 8.60 -11.30
N ASP A 368 16.84 9.12 -12.46
CA ASP A 368 16.90 10.56 -12.70
C ASP A 368 15.53 11.19 -12.93
N ARG A 369 14.40 10.46 -12.95
CA ARG A 369 13.07 11.03 -13.21
C ARG A 369 12.61 11.94 -12.06
N LEU A 370 12.29 13.19 -12.39
CA LEU A 370 11.55 14.12 -11.53
C LEU A 370 10.08 13.73 -11.52
N VAL A 371 9.45 13.79 -10.35
CA VAL A 371 7.99 13.75 -10.24
C VAL A 371 7.53 14.96 -9.42
N VAL A 372 6.54 15.69 -9.94
CA VAL A 372 6.02 16.93 -9.35
C VAL A 372 4.53 16.81 -9.03
N THR A 373 4.13 17.30 -7.86
CA THR A 373 2.74 17.49 -7.46
C THR A 373 2.55 18.88 -6.85
N ARG A 374 1.36 19.47 -6.94
CA ARG A 374 1.08 20.80 -6.40
C ARG A 374 -0.37 20.94 -5.95
N GLY A 375 -0.63 21.88 -5.06
CA GLY A 375 -1.97 22.44 -4.81
C GLY A 375 -2.09 23.85 -5.41
N ALA A 376 -2.96 24.67 -4.82
CA ALA A 376 -3.12 26.06 -5.22
C ALA A 376 -1.99 26.96 -4.69
N ARG A 377 -1.43 26.62 -3.52
CA ARG A 377 -0.45 27.45 -2.79
C ARG A 377 0.86 26.74 -2.44
N PHE A 378 1.06 25.53 -2.94
CA PHE A 378 2.26 24.74 -2.68
C PHE A 378 2.61 23.86 -3.87
N LEU A 379 3.88 23.50 -3.99
CA LEU A 379 4.41 22.55 -4.94
C LEU A 379 5.48 21.69 -4.27
N PHE A 380 5.45 20.39 -4.55
CA PHE A 380 6.50 19.45 -4.18
C PHE A 380 7.13 18.84 -5.43
N ALA A 381 8.45 18.72 -5.43
CA ALA A 381 9.20 18.01 -6.47
C ALA A 381 10.15 16.99 -5.83
N TYR A 382 9.99 15.72 -6.16
CA TYR A 382 10.84 14.64 -5.67
C TYR A 382 11.87 14.24 -6.73
N ARG A 383 13.14 14.25 -6.35
CA ARG A 383 14.25 13.76 -7.17
C ARG A 383 15.03 12.73 -6.36
N PHE A 384 15.26 11.55 -6.94
CA PHE A 384 16.02 10.48 -6.30
C PHE A 384 17.56 10.67 -6.38
N THR A 385 18.02 11.44 -7.36
CA THR A 385 19.43 11.74 -7.61
C THR A 385 19.78 13.22 -7.35
N GLY A 386 21.07 13.57 -7.40
CA GLY A 386 21.53 14.96 -7.32
C GLY A 386 21.35 15.78 -8.61
N ARG A 387 20.65 15.28 -9.64
CA ARG A 387 20.56 15.95 -10.95
C ARG A 387 19.80 17.29 -10.83
N PRO A 388 20.40 18.43 -11.25
CA PRO A 388 19.72 19.73 -11.24
C PRO A 388 18.54 19.80 -12.21
N TYR A 389 17.60 20.69 -11.93
CA TYR A 389 16.40 20.87 -12.73
C TYR A 389 15.80 22.26 -12.63
N GLU A 390 14.79 22.51 -13.44
CA GLU A 390 14.14 23.81 -13.56
C GLU A 390 12.62 23.63 -13.56
N LEU A 391 11.92 24.52 -12.84
CA LEU A 391 10.48 24.52 -12.69
C LEU A 391 9.91 25.88 -13.09
N ARG A 392 8.71 25.89 -13.67
CA ARG A 392 7.95 27.11 -13.90
C ARG A 392 7.45 27.66 -12.54
N GLY A 393 7.81 28.89 -12.19
CA GLY A 393 7.35 29.53 -10.95
C GLY A 393 5.92 30.08 -11.02
N ASP A 394 5.50 30.48 -12.22
CA ASP A 394 4.19 31.11 -12.51
C ASP A 394 2.97 30.20 -12.26
N VAL A 395 3.19 28.94 -11.88
CA VAL A 395 2.14 27.99 -11.50
C VAL A 395 1.64 28.19 -10.06
N LEU A 396 2.40 28.90 -9.22
CA LEU A 396 1.98 29.33 -7.88
C LEU A 396 1.74 30.84 -7.88
N ALA A 397 0.70 31.28 -7.18
CA ALA A 397 0.34 32.69 -7.08
C ALA A 397 1.26 33.45 -6.11
N GLY A 398 1.54 34.73 -6.41
CA GLY A 398 2.34 35.63 -5.57
C GLY A 398 3.72 35.94 -6.16
N ASP A 399 4.34 37.02 -5.66
CA ASP A 399 5.63 37.51 -6.16
C ASP A 399 6.83 36.84 -5.48
N GLU A 400 6.60 36.10 -4.39
CA GLU A 400 7.62 35.43 -3.58
C GLU A 400 7.16 34.01 -3.20
N LEU A 401 8.11 33.09 -3.14
CA LEU A 401 7.91 31.72 -2.67
C LEU A 401 8.90 31.41 -1.56
N ARG A 402 8.42 30.74 -0.50
CA ARG A 402 9.31 30.08 0.45
C ARG A 402 9.79 28.77 -0.15
N MET A 403 11.09 28.55 -0.12
CA MET A 403 11.76 27.36 -0.62
C MET A 403 12.46 26.64 0.53
N ARG A 404 12.20 25.34 0.66
CA ARG A 404 12.88 24.44 1.60
C ARG A 404 13.17 23.10 0.92
N TRP A 405 14.20 22.40 1.38
CA TRP A 405 14.43 21.01 0.99
C TRP A 405 14.07 20.10 2.16
N MET A 406 13.33 19.03 1.96
CA MET A 406 13.10 18.01 2.98
C MET A 406 13.94 16.78 2.66
N ASP A 407 14.67 16.28 3.66
CA ASP A 407 15.38 15.00 3.58
C ASP A 407 14.40 13.85 3.87
N PRO A 408 14.13 12.96 2.89
CA PRO A 408 13.18 11.86 3.05
C PRO A 408 13.53 10.83 4.13
N ILE A 409 14.79 10.76 4.58
CA ILE A 409 15.21 9.84 5.66
C ILE A 409 14.79 10.35 7.03
N THR A 410 14.76 11.68 7.23
CA THR A 410 14.56 12.27 8.56
C THR A 410 13.29 13.11 8.68
N GLY A 411 12.69 13.48 7.54
CA GLY A 411 11.61 14.48 7.46
C GLY A 411 12.06 15.90 7.80
N ALA A 412 13.34 16.13 8.09
CA ALA A 412 13.85 17.44 8.45
C ALA A 412 13.97 18.34 7.22
N PHE A 413 13.60 19.62 7.39
CA PHE A 413 13.87 20.64 6.40
C PHE A 413 15.30 21.17 6.51
N VAL A 414 16.00 21.22 5.37
CA VAL A 414 17.35 21.73 5.20
C VAL A 414 17.31 22.98 4.34
N GLY A 415 17.72 24.10 4.93
CA GLY A 415 17.67 25.40 4.30
C GLY A 415 16.25 25.95 4.20
N GLU A 416 16.12 27.26 4.40
CA GLU A 416 14.91 28.02 4.13
C GLU A 416 15.32 29.33 3.49
N THR A 417 14.72 29.66 2.36
CA THR A 417 14.96 30.92 1.66
C THR A 417 13.69 31.42 1.02
N VAL A 418 13.58 32.73 0.82
CA VAL A 418 12.52 33.35 0.03
C VAL A 418 13.10 33.68 -1.34
N LEU A 419 12.43 33.22 -2.39
CA LEU A 419 12.81 33.43 -3.77
C LEU A 419 11.76 34.31 -4.46
N ALA A 420 12.23 35.20 -5.34
CA ALA A 420 11.32 35.91 -6.23
C ALA A 420 10.66 34.91 -7.19
N ASN A 421 9.33 34.93 -7.25
CA ASN A 421 8.54 34.07 -8.12
C ASN A 421 8.48 34.65 -9.54
N LYS A 422 9.58 34.52 -10.30
CA LYS A 422 9.69 35.12 -11.64
C LYS A 422 10.27 34.14 -12.65
N GLY A 423 9.47 33.84 -13.67
CA GLY A 423 9.89 32.98 -14.78
C GLY A 423 10.18 31.56 -14.30
N ASN A 424 11.28 31.01 -14.79
CA ASN A 424 11.70 29.67 -14.43
C ASN A 424 12.72 29.69 -13.30
N LEU A 425 12.57 28.77 -12.36
CA LEU A 425 13.38 28.64 -11.15
C LEU A 425 14.23 27.38 -11.24
N ARG A 426 15.55 27.53 -11.09
CA ARG A 426 16.51 26.42 -11.16
C ARG A 426 16.89 25.93 -9.77
N PHE A 427 16.88 24.62 -9.59
CA PHE A 427 17.15 23.94 -8.33
C PHE A 427 18.24 22.88 -8.52
N THR A 428 19.11 22.78 -7.52
CA THR A 428 20.09 21.69 -7.39
C THR A 428 19.85 21.03 -6.04
N PRO A 429 19.44 19.74 -6.01
CA PRO A 429 19.27 19.02 -4.76
C PRO A 429 20.55 19.08 -3.90
N PRO A 430 20.44 19.38 -2.59
CA PRO A 430 21.56 19.20 -1.69
C PRO A 430 21.80 17.69 -1.45
N VAL A 431 22.91 17.38 -0.78
CA VAL A 431 23.15 16.03 -0.26
C VAL A 431 22.55 15.95 1.14
N GLY A 432 21.69 14.96 1.37
CA GLY A 432 21.04 14.70 2.65
C GLY A 432 21.97 14.03 3.66
N VAL A 433 21.40 13.63 4.80
CA VAL A 433 22.11 12.91 5.86
C VAL A 433 22.71 11.61 5.33
N ASN A 434 23.86 11.21 5.88
CA ASN A 434 24.56 9.98 5.48
C ASN A 434 24.86 9.86 3.97
N GLY A 435 24.94 10.98 3.25
CA GLY A 435 25.17 10.98 1.81
C GLY A 435 23.93 10.69 0.97
N ASN A 436 22.74 10.80 1.57
CA ASN A 436 21.47 10.58 0.89
C ASN A 436 21.34 11.47 -0.36
N THR A 437 20.88 10.87 -1.45
CA THR A 437 20.78 11.56 -2.75
C THR A 437 19.36 11.96 -3.11
N ASP A 438 18.35 11.37 -2.47
CA ASP A 438 16.97 11.73 -2.71
C ASP A 438 16.53 12.90 -1.84
N MET A 439 15.89 13.89 -2.47
CA MET A 439 15.43 15.11 -1.80
C MET A 439 14.07 15.54 -2.33
N VAL A 440 13.25 16.11 -1.44
CA VAL A 440 12.00 16.77 -1.83
C VAL A 440 12.20 18.28 -1.77
N LEU A 441 12.01 18.96 -2.89
CA LEU A 441 11.84 20.39 -2.90
C LEU A 441 10.42 20.72 -2.46
N VAL A 442 10.30 21.66 -1.53
CA VAL A 442 9.03 22.22 -1.09
C VAL A 442 9.02 23.72 -1.38
N LEU A 443 8.08 24.12 -2.24
CA LEU A 443 7.77 25.52 -2.53
C LEU A 443 6.38 25.83 -1.98
N ASP A 444 6.24 26.90 -1.21
CA ASP A 444 4.94 27.35 -0.72
C ASP A 444 4.83 28.88 -0.70
N VAL A 445 3.60 29.37 -0.88
CA VAL A 445 3.32 30.81 -0.86
C VAL A 445 3.22 31.26 0.60
N PRO A 446 4.12 32.14 1.09
CA PRO A 446 4.12 32.59 2.48
C PRO A 446 2.73 33.09 2.90
N GLU A 447 2.35 32.84 4.15
CA GLU A 447 1.18 33.48 4.74
C GLU A 447 1.46 34.99 4.86
N SER A 448 0.50 35.79 4.44
CA SER A 448 0.57 37.26 4.41
C SER A 448 0.46 37.88 5.80
#